data_AF-A0A5E6N1R9-F1
#
_entry.id   AF-A0A5E6N1R9-F1
#
_cell.length_a   1.000
_cell.length_b   1.000
_cell.length_c   1.000
_cell.angle_alpha   90.00
_cell.angle_beta   90.00
_cell.angle_gamma   90.00
#
_symmetry.space_group_name_H-M   'P 1'
#
loop_
_entity.id
_entity.type
_entity.pdbx_description
1 polymer ?
#
loop_
_entity_poly.entity_id
_entity_poly.type
_entity_poly.pdbx_seq_one_letter_code
_entity_poly.pdbx_strand_id
1 'polypeptide(L)'
;MINGEAADDRSGYSVSSAGDINGDGLDDLIVGAWGSQIWTGKSYVVFGKANSSAINLSAIVDADNPTAGGFVINGEAEDNRSGFSVSSAGDVNGDGLDDLIVGAWTADPSGKSDAGKILCCVW
;
A
#
# COMPACT_ATOMS: atom_id res chain seq x y z
N MET A 1 5.93 -12.26 10.10
CA MET A 1 6.37 -10.99 10.73
C MET A 1 6.74 -10.02 9.62
N ILE A 2 6.32 -8.76 9.73
CA ILE A 2 6.63 -7.70 8.75
C ILE A 2 7.33 -6.56 9.51
N ASN A 3 8.51 -6.17 9.05
CA ASN A 3 9.32 -5.10 9.64
C ASN A 3 9.23 -3.83 8.79
N GLY A 4 9.09 -2.67 9.44
CA GLY A 4 9.00 -1.36 8.79
C GLY A 4 10.26 -0.95 8.02
N GLU A 5 10.11 -0.03 7.06
CA GLU A 5 11.23 0.52 6.25
C GLU A 5 12.09 1.50 7.06
N ALA A 6 11.49 2.59 7.59
CA ALA A 6 12.21 3.61 8.34
C ALA A 6 11.51 4.00 9.66
N ALA A 7 12.24 4.76 10.49
CA ALA A 7 11.70 5.34 11.71
C ALA A 7 10.54 6.30 11.39
N ASP A 8 9.53 6.31 12.26
CA ASP A 8 8.37 7.20 12.18
C ASP A 8 7.46 7.06 10.93
N ASP A 9 7.71 6.10 10.03
CA ASP A 9 6.85 5.82 8.88
C ASP A 9 5.43 5.35 9.28
N ARG A 10 5.28 4.85 10.51
CA ARG A 10 4.02 4.30 11.05
C ARG A 10 3.42 3.19 10.17
N SER A 11 4.28 2.37 9.57
CA SER A 11 3.83 1.17 8.87
C SER A 11 3.00 0.28 9.78
N GLY A 12 1.90 -0.26 9.25
CA GLY A 12 0.93 -1.04 10.03
C GLY A 12 -0.14 -0.21 10.73
N TYR A 13 -0.21 1.11 10.48
CA TYR A 13 -1.28 1.95 11.02
C TYR A 13 -2.67 1.54 10.52
N SER A 14 -2.76 1.15 9.25
CA SER A 14 -3.94 0.56 8.62
C SER A 14 -3.49 -0.66 7.83
N VAL A 15 -4.23 -1.77 7.95
CA VAL A 15 -3.94 -3.02 7.25
C VAL A 15 -5.23 -3.65 6.75
N SER A 16 -5.17 -4.32 5.60
CA SER A 16 -6.27 -5.11 5.06
C SER A 16 -5.70 -6.27 4.24
N SER A 17 -6.46 -7.36 4.12
CA SER A 17 -6.25 -8.28 2.99
C SER A 17 -6.39 -7.48 1.69
N ALA A 18 -5.60 -7.84 0.69
CA ALA A 18 -5.68 -7.31 -0.67
C ALA A 18 -6.31 -8.31 -1.66
N GLY A 19 -6.61 -9.54 -1.23
CA GLY A 19 -6.98 -10.63 -2.15
C GLY A 19 -5.76 -11.15 -2.92
N ASP A 20 -5.97 -11.93 -3.97
CA ASP A 20 -4.88 -12.42 -4.82
C ASP A 20 -4.70 -11.47 -6.00
N ILE A 21 -3.79 -10.50 -5.86
CA ILE A 21 -3.63 -9.43 -6.85
C ILE A 21 -2.56 -9.75 -7.89
N ASN A 22 -1.80 -10.83 -7.67
CA ASN A 22 -0.76 -11.28 -8.58
C ASN A 22 -1.09 -12.62 -9.29
N GLY A 23 -2.20 -13.25 -8.94
CA GLY A 23 -2.72 -14.47 -9.55
C GLY A 23 -1.98 -15.74 -9.14
N ASP A 24 -1.27 -15.76 -8.01
CA ASP A 24 -0.49 -16.91 -7.56
C ASP A 24 -1.26 -17.90 -6.67
N GLY A 25 -2.51 -17.57 -6.33
CA GLY A 25 -3.42 -18.36 -5.52
C GLY A 25 -3.25 -18.16 -4.01
N LEU A 26 -2.47 -17.18 -3.57
CA LEU A 26 -2.32 -16.78 -2.17
C LEU A 26 -2.85 -15.36 -1.96
N ASP A 27 -3.61 -15.17 -0.88
CA ASP A 27 -4.04 -13.83 -0.49
C ASP A 27 -2.83 -12.94 -0.13
N ASP A 28 -2.83 -11.75 -0.69
CA ASP A 28 -1.89 -10.67 -0.45
C ASP A 28 -2.39 -9.72 0.66
N LEU A 29 -1.52 -8.81 1.09
CA LEU A 29 -1.78 -7.84 2.16
C LEU A 29 -1.44 -6.42 1.70
N ILE A 30 -2.27 -5.45 2.09
CA ILE A 30 -1.91 -4.03 2.01
C ILE A 30 -1.63 -3.45 3.40
N VAL A 31 -0.56 -2.66 3.51
CA VAL A 31 -0.07 -2.03 4.74
C VAL A 31 0.14 -0.53 4.52
N GLY A 32 -0.63 0.29 5.24
CA GLY A 32 -0.47 1.75 5.24
C GLY A 32 0.66 2.22 6.15
N ALA A 33 1.40 3.23 5.68
CA ALA A 33 2.53 3.88 6.34
C ALA A 33 2.50 5.40 6.09
N TRP A 34 1.44 6.04 6.58
CA TRP A 34 1.15 7.46 6.31
C TRP A 34 2.19 8.43 6.89
N GLY A 35 3.00 8.00 7.85
CA GLY A 35 4.04 8.83 8.46
C GLY A 35 5.26 9.03 7.56
N SER A 36 5.38 8.27 6.48
CA SER A 36 6.57 8.24 5.64
C SER A 36 6.79 9.53 4.85
N GLN A 37 8.06 9.88 4.64
CA GLN A 37 8.52 10.99 3.79
C GLN A 37 7.78 12.31 4.03
N ILE A 38 7.91 12.89 5.24
CA ILE A 38 7.27 14.18 5.61
C ILE A 38 5.74 14.10 5.40
N TRP A 39 5.13 13.04 5.94
CA TRP A 39 3.69 12.78 5.85
C TRP A 39 3.13 12.73 4.41
N THR A 40 3.98 12.56 3.39
CA THR A 40 3.54 12.17 2.04
C THR A 40 2.79 10.84 2.12
N GLY A 41 3.34 9.92 2.90
CA GLY A 41 2.79 8.60 3.16
C GLY A 41 3.10 7.59 2.07
N LYS A 42 3.10 6.31 2.45
CA LYS A 42 3.26 5.15 1.56
C LYS A 42 2.22 4.09 1.90
N SER A 43 1.94 3.21 0.95
CA SER A 43 1.33 1.91 1.20
C SER A 43 2.18 0.82 0.57
N TYR A 44 2.24 -0.34 1.23
CA TYR A 44 2.97 -1.50 0.74
C TYR A 44 1.98 -2.59 0.42
N VAL A 45 2.04 -3.11 -0.79
CA VAL A 45 1.46 -4.41 -1.07
C VAL A 45 2.52 -5.45 -0.78
N VAL A 46 2.13 -6.46 -0.04
CA VAL A 46 2.98 -7.57 0.39
C VAL A 46 2.35 -8.85 -0.14
N PHE A 47 3.05 -9.53 -1.04
CA PHE A 47 2.57 -10.78 -1.61
C PHE A 47 2.53 -11.90 -0.58
N GLY A 48 1.48 -12.70 -0.66
CA GLY A 48 1.29 -13.90 0.13
C GLY A 48 2.45 -14.88 -0.06
N LYS A 49 2.77 -15.64 1.00
CA LYS A 49 3.76 -16.73 0.89
C LYS A 49 3.49 -17.85 1.87
N ALA A 50 3.82 -19.07 1.48
CA ALA A 50 3.62 -20.27 2.28
C ALA A 50 4.64 -20.44 3.44
N ASN A 51 5.75 -19.70 3.41
CA ASN A 51 6.79 -19.77 4.45
C ASN A 51 6.65 -18.66 5.50
N SER A 52 7.23 -18.89 6.69
CA SER A 52 7.14 -17.96 7.82
C SER A 52 8.28 -16.94 7.89
N SER A 53 9.12 -16.82 6.85
CA SER A 53 10.26 -15.89 6.86
C SER A 53 9.76 -14.46 7.06
N ALA A 54 10.51 -13.63 7.78
CA ALA A 54 10.15 -12.22 7.93
C ALA A 54 10.14 -11.52 6.56
N ILE A 55 9.33 -10.47 6.45
CA ILE A 55 9.29 -9.55 5.32
C ILE A 55 9.81 -8.21 5.82
N ASN A 56 10.71 -7.59 5.09
CA ASN A 56 11.19 -6.25 5.39
C ASN A 56 10.64 -5.30 4.32
N LEU A 57 9.86 -4.29 4.73
CA LEU A 57 9.27 -3.35 3.78
C LEU A 57 10.34 -2.57 2.99
N SER A 58 11.54 -2.38 3.56
CA SER A 58 12.69 -1.80 2.85
C SER A 58 13.18 -2.63 1.66
N ALA A 59 12.92 -3.94 1.64
CA ALA A 59 13.25 -4.80 0.50
C ALA A 59 12.17 -4.78 -0.59
N ILE A 60 10.96 -4.28 -0.28
CA ILE A 60 9.84 -4.14 -1.22
C ILE A 60 9.98 -2.90 -2.11
N VAL A 61 10.64 -1.87 -1.59
CA VAL A 61 10.88 -0.59 -2.31
C VAL A 61 11.85 -0.76 -3.48
N ASP A 62 12.64 -1.83 -3.47
CA ASP A 62 13.62 -2.12 -4.53
C ASP A 62 12.93 -2.73 -5.75
N ALA A 63 12.55 -1.87 -6.71
CA ALA A 63 11.91 -2.30 -7.96
C ALA A 63 12.81 -3.21 -8.82
N ASP A 64 14.12 -3.22 -8.59
CA ASP A 64 15.07 -4.12 -9.27
C ASP A 64 15.19 -5.48 -8.57
N ASN A 65 14.49 -5.67 -7.44
CA ASN A 65 14.42 -6.93 -6.72
C ASN A 65 13.14 -7.70 -7.08
N PRO A 66 13.17 -8.60 -8.09
CA PRO A 66 11.99 -9.39 -8.47
C PRO A 66 11.54 -10.37 -7.38
N THR A 67 12.31 -10.52 -6.29
CA THR A 67 11.98 -11.36 -5.13
C THR A 67 11.47 -10.56 -3.94
N ALA A 68 11.26 -9.24 -4.11
CA ALA A 68 10.73 -8.32 -3.11
C ALA A 68 9.45 -8.84 -2.42
N GLY A 69 8.64 -9.63 -3.12
CA GLY A 69 7.40 -10.18 -2.59
C GLY A 69 6.37 -9.09 -2.35
N GLY A 70 6.24 -8.15 -3.30
CA GLY A 70 5.30 -7.04 -3.25
C GLY A 70 5.78 -5.81 -4.03
N PHE A 71 5.12 -4.67 -3.81
CA PHE A 71 5.52 -3.37 -4.34
C PHE A 71 5.01 -2.22 -3.44
N VAL A 72 5.43 -0.99 -3.76
CA VAL A 72 5.10 0.21 -2.99
C VAL A 72 4.25 1.17 -3.80
N ILE A 73 3.21 1.70 -3.15
CA ILE A 73 2.37 2.79 -3.62
C ILE A 73 2.79 4.06 -2.87
N ASN A 74 3.47 4.96 -3.56
CA ASN A 74 3.93 6.23 -2.98
C ASN A 74 2.81 7.27 -2.95
N GLY A 75 2.74 8.06 -1.89
CA GLY A 75 1.92 9.26 -1.84
C GLY A 75 2.38 10.29 -2.88
N GLU A 76 1.44 11.14 -3.31
CA GLU A 76 1.66 12.09 -4.41
C GLU A 76 2.43 13.35 -4.00
N ALA A 77 2.20 13.86 -2.78
CA ALA A 77 2.78 15.10 -2.30
C ALA A 77 2.89 15.10 -0.76
N GLU A 78 3.78 15.95 -0.23
CA GLU A 78 3.96 16.18 1.21
C GLU A 78 2.63 16.49 1.89
N ASP A 79 2.49 16.06 3.15
CA ASP A 79 1.29 16.24 3.96
C ASP A 79 -0.01 15.61 3.44
N ASN A 80 -0.02 14.83 2.35
CA ASN A 80 -1.24 14.16 1.88
C ASN A 80 -1.71 12.99 2.77
N ARG A 81 -0.83 12.47 3.64
CA ARG A 81 -1.08 11.33 4.54
C ARG A 81 -1.62 10.11 3.79
N SER A 82 -1.04 9.80 2.63
CA SER A 82 -1.41 8.61 1.85
C SER A 82 -1.17 7.33 2.65
N GLY A 83 -2.06 6.35 2.54
CA GLY A 83 -1.98 5.12 3.35
C GLY A 83 -2.44 5.32 4.80
N PHE A 84 -3.18 6.40 5.10
CA PHE A 84 -3.82 6.57 6.40
C PHE A 84 -4.93 5.53 6.60
N SER A 85 -5.66 5.22 5.52
CA SER A 85 -6.58 4.09 5.44
C SER A 85 -6.30 3.27 4.19
N VAL A 86 -6.39 1.95 4.32
CA VAL A 86 -6.27 0.99 3.20
C VAL A 86 -7.36 -0.07 3.31
N SER A 87 -7.82 -0.59 2.18
CA SER A 87 -8.83 -1.66 2.14
C SER A 87 -8.73 -2.44 0.82
N SER A 88 -9.19 -3.69 0.81
CA SER A 88 -9.51 -4.38 -0.45
C SER A 88 -10.69 -3.71 -1.14
N ALA A 89 -10.71 -3.78 -2.47
CA ALA A 89 -11.84 -3.39 -3.29
C ALA A 89 -12.54 -4.58 -3.95
N GLY A 90 -11.85 -5.74 -4.01
CA GLY A 90 -12.23 -6.87 -4.87
C GLY A 90 -11.90 -6.56 -6.34
N ASP A 91 -12.13 -7.49 -7.25
CA ASP A 91 -12.03 -7.26 -8.69
C ASP A 91 -13.11 -6.26 -9.17
N VAL A 92 -12.75 -4.98 -9.31
CA VAL A 92 -13.70 -3.91 -9.69
C VAL A 92 -13.79 -3.73 -11.21
N ASN A 93 -12.77 -4.17 -11.95
CA ASN A 93 -12.68 -4.00 -13.41
C ASN A 93 -13.12 -5.26 -14.21
N GLY A 94 -13.24 -6.41 -13.55
CA GLY A 94 -13.62 -7.70 -14.12
C GLY A 94 -12.49 -8.45 -14.81
N ASP A 95 -11.22 -8.22 -14.47
CA ASP A 95 -10.07 -8.89 -15.10
C ASP A 95 -9.64 -10.19 -14.40
N GLY A 96 -10.22 -10.49 -13.24
CA GLY A 96 -9.94 -11.67 -12.44
C GLY A 96 -8.86 -11.50 -11.37
N LEU A 97 -8.33 -10.30 -11.17
CA LEU A 97 -7.42 -9.94 -10.07
C LEU A 97 -8.12 -9.00 -9.08
N ASP A 98 -7.83 -9.16 -7.79
CA ASP A 98 -8.42 -8.26 -6.78
C ASP A 98 -7.76 -6.87 -6.82
N ASP A 99 -8.57 -5.83 -6.65
CA ASP A 99 -8.10 -4.45 -6.56
C ASP A 99 -8.06 -3.96 -5.11
N LEU A 100 -7.44 -2.79 -4.92
CA LEU A 100 -7.26 -2.17 -3.61
C LEU A 100 -7.51 -0.67 -3.62
N ILE A 101 -7.77 -0.14 -2.43
CA ILE A 101 -8.06 1.28 -2.19
C ILE A 101 -7.11 1.86 -1.14
N VAL A 102 -6.57 3.04 -1.42
CA VAL A 102 -5.71 3.83 -0.52
C VAL A 102 -6.29 5.22 -0.30
N GLY A 103 -6.47 5.62 0.96
CA GLY A 103 -6.95 6.94 1.34
C GLY A 103 -5.81 7.92 1.66
N ALA A 104 -5.94 9.14 1.16
CA ALA A 104 -5.10 10.30 1.45
C ALA A 104 -6.00 11.47 1.86
N TRP A 105 -6.39 11.53 3.13
CA TRP A 105 -7.51 12.35 3.59
C TRP A 105 -7.22 13.86 3.64
N THR A 106 -5.95 14.26 3.65
CA THR A 106 -5.51 15.67 3.61
C THR A 106 -4.99 16.09 2.23
N ALA A 107 -5.22 15.26 1.20
CA ALA A 107 -4.83 15.65 -0.15
C ALA A 107 -5.72 16.78 -0.70
N ASP A 108 -5.13 17.60 -1.58
CA ASP A 108 -5.76 18.79 -2.15
C ASP A 108 -6.15 18.61 -3.64
N PRO A 109 -7.18 17.79 -3.97
CA PRO A 109 -7.59 17.60 -5.34
C PRO A 109 -8.06 18.92 -5.96
N SER A 110 -7.46 19.27 -7.11
CA SER A 110 -7.79 20.51 -7.82
C SER A 110 -7.67 21.78 -6.96
N GLY A 111 -6.74 21.80 -5.99
CA GLY A 111 -6.48 22.93 -5.11
C GLY A 111 -7.53 23.13 -4.00
N LYS A 112 -8.37 22.13 -3.72
CA LYS A 112 -9.34 22.17 -2.61
C LYS A 112 -8.69 21.63 -1.35
N SER A 113 -8.33 22.54 -0.43
CA SER A 113 -7.72 22.22 0.87
C SER A 113 -8.44 21.08 1.58
N ASP A 114 -7.70 20.02 1.93
CA ASP A 114 -8.14 18.85 2.71
C ASP A 114 -9.42 18.17 2.18
N ALA A 115 -9.70 18.27 0.89
CA ALA A 115 -10.86 17.60 0.30
C ALA A 115 -10.68 16.08 0.19
N GLY A 116 -9.44 15.61 0.30
CA GLY A 116 -9.06 14.21 0.29
C GLY A 116 -9.00 13.61 -1.12
N LYS A 117 -8.18 12.57 -1.26
CA LYS A 117 -8.12 11.72 -2.45
C LYS A 117 -8.23 10.26 -2.05
N ILE A 118 -8.82 9.47 -2.93
CA ILE A 118 -8.83 8.01 -2.87
C ILE A 118 -8.16 7.51 -4.15
N LEU A 119 -7.17 6.65 -4.00
CA LEU A 119 -6.57 5.91 -5.09
C LEU A 119 -7.17 4.52 -5.11
N CYS A 120 -7.79 4.14 -6.23
CA CYS A 120 -8.11 2.75 -6.53
C CYS A 120 -7.04 2.24 -7.50
N CYS A 121 -6.32 1.21 -7.11
CA CYS A 121 -5.37 0.54 -8.00
C CYS A 121 -6.12 -0.58 -8.70
N VAL A 122 -6.22 -0.44 -10.02
CA VAL A 122 -6.82 -1.40 -10.92
C VAL A 122 -5.68 -2.04 -11.72
N TRP A 123 -5.58 -3.37 -11.71
CA TRP A 123 -4.46 -4.10 -12.32
C TRP A 123 -4.66 -4.42 -13.81
#